data_AF-A0A4V1M849-F1
#
_entry.id   AF-A0A4V1M849-F1
#
_cell.length_a   1.000
_cell.length_b   1.000
_cell.length_c   1.000
_cell.angle_alpha   90.00
_cell.angle_beta   90.00
_cell.angle_gamma   90.00
#
_symmetry.space_group_name_H-M   'P 1'
#
loop_
_entity.id
_entity.type
_entity.pdbx_description
1 polymer ?
#
loop_
_entity_poly.entity_id
_entity_poly.type
_entity_poly.pdbx_seq_one_letter_code
_entity_poly.pdbx_strand_id
1 'polypeptide(L)'
;MPKPFIAILYYLLLVFAGIALLFLASVLQKVSTTSTAEYFYSDFLRNNYSLLAGIIFFLAGLFVGYFLKLNPWLAGIAMVIAMPLVSFYEAAVYKGSHNLIWFELVIYFLFSVPAITGVYIGRYIAKRRKKQEE
;
A
#
# COMPACT_ATOMS: atom_id res chain seq x y z
N MET A 1 19.04 -1.16 -12.62
CA MET A 1 17.70 -0.54 -12.51
C MET A 1 16.88 -1.07 -13.69
N PRO A 2 15.61 -1.45 -13.53
CA PRO A 2 14.81 -1.92 -14.66
C PRO A 2 14.69 -0.84 -15.74
N LYS A 3 14.51 -1.27 -17.00
CA LYS A 3 14.18 -0.34 -18.11
C LYS A 3 12.89 0.42 -17.76
N PRO A 4 12.70 1.67 -18.24
CA PRO A 4 11.56 2.50 -17.84
C PRO A 4 10.19 1.82 -17.99
N PHE A 5 9.96 1.16 -19.14
CA PHE A 5 8.73 0.42 -19.40
C PHE A 5 8.49 -0.72 -18.40
N ILE A 6 9.53 -1.50 -18.08
CA ILE A 6 9.45 -2.59 -17.11
C ILE A 6 9.17 -2.04 -15.70
N ALA A 7 9.77 -0.89 -15.35
CA ALA A 7 9.52 -0.24 -14.07
C ALA A 7 8.04 0.14 -13.91
N ILE A 8 7.41 0.68 -14.97
CA ILE A 8 5.97 1.00 -14.97
C ILE A 8 5.13 -0.24 -14.72
N LEU A 9 5.43 -1.35 -15.41
CA LEU A 9 4.73 -2.62 -15.19
C LEU A 9 4.85 -3.11 -13.75
N TYR A 10 6.03 -2.98 -13.13
CA TYR A 10 6.17 -3.32 -11.72
C TYR A 10 5.32 -2.45 -10.80
N TYR A 11 5.26 -1.13 -11.02
CA TYR A 11 4.42 -0.26 -10.20
C TYR A 11 2.93 -0.61 -10.36
N LEU A 12 2.47 -0.91 -11.58
CA LEU A 12 1.10 -1.36 -11.80
C LEU A 12 0.80 -2.68 -11.06
N LEU A 13 1.72 -3.65 -11.13
CA LEU A 13 1.60 -4.90 -10.37
C LEU A 13 1.58 -4.66 -8.85
N LEU A 14 2.32 -3.68 -8.35
CA LEU A 14 2.30 -3.32 -6.93
C LEU A 14 0.96 -2.77 -6.47
N VAL A 15 0.20 -2.10 -7.34
CA VAL A 15 -1.18 -1.69 -7.02
C VAL A 15 -2.06 -2.90 -6.75
N PHE A 16 -2.05 -3.88 -7.65
CA PHE A 16 -2.82 -5.12 -7.48
C PHE A 16 -2.33 -5.95 -6.30
N ALA A 17 -1.02 -6.03 -6.08
CA ALA A 17 -0.46 -6.68 -4.91
C ALA A 17 -0.90 -5.99 -3.62
N GLY A 18 -0.94 -4.66 -3.59
CA GLY A 18 -1.44 -3.86 -2.48
C GLY A 18 -2.87 -4.20 -2.09
N ILE A 19 -3.76 -4.28 -3.09
CA ILE A 19 -5.15 -4.70 -2.90
C ILE A 19 -5.20 -6.13 -2.31
N ALA A 20 -4.44 -7.07 -2.89
CA ALA A 20 -4.40 -8.44 -2.42
C ALA A 20 -3.88 -8.56 -0.96
N LEU A 21 -2.85 -7.78 -0.59
CA LEU A 21 -2.31 -7.72 0.76
C LEU A 21 -3.33 -7.15 1.76
N LEU A 22 -4.12 -6.17 1.34
CA LEU A 22 -5.19 -5.63 2.17
C LEU A 22 -6.28 -6.68 2.42
N PHE A 23 -6.71 -7.40 1.38
CA PHE A 23 -7.65 -8.52 1.54
C PHE A 23 -7.09 -9.61 2.45
N LEU A 24 -5.81 -9.96 2.29
CA LEU A 24 -5.14 -10.91 3.17
C LEU A 24 -5.18 -10.44 4.62
N ALA A 25 -4.83 -9.18 4.88
CA ALA A 25 -4.89 -8.60 6.21
C ALA A 25 -6.31 -8.64 6.80
N SER A 26 -7.32 -8.35 5.98
CA SER A 26 -8.73 -8.37 6.35
C SER A 26 -9.21 -9.75 6.77
N VAL A 27 -8.83 -10.79 6.01
CA VAL A 27 -9.15 -12.19 6.30
C VAL A 27 -8.50 -12.63 7.60
N LEU A 28 -7.21 -12.31 7.79
CA LEU A 28 -6.47 -12.69 9.01
C LEU A 28 -7.02 -12.01 10.27
N GLN A 29 -7.50 -10.78 10.13
CA GLN A 29 -8.10 -10.01 11.24
C GLN A 29 -9.56 -10.34 11.49
N LYS A 30 -10.20 -11.12 10.61
CA LYS A 30 -11.64 -11.40 10.65
C LYS A 30 -12.47 -10.10 10.70
N VAL A 31 -12.06 -9.10 9.90
CA VAL A 31 -12.79 -7.83 9.78
C VAL A 31 -14.23 -8.14 9.38
N SER A 32 -15.20 -7.61 10.13
CA SER A 32 -16.61 -7.79 9.84
C SER A 32 -16.98 -7.12 8.52
N THR A 33 -17.89 -7.74 7.77
CA THR A 33 -18.47 -7.12 6.57
C THR A 33 -19.24 -5.87 6.96
N THR A 34 -18.92 -4.74 6.34
CA THR A 34 -19.64 -3.49 6.57
C THR A 34 -21.06 -3.57 6.02
N SER A 35 -22.00 -2.85 6.63
CA SER A 35 -23.34 -2.67 6.05
C SER A 35 -23.24 -1.99 4.68
N THR A 36 -24.08 -2.35 3.72
CA THR A 36 -24.17 -1.77 2.36
C THR A 36 -24.70 -0.33 2.38
N ALA A 37 -23.97 0.56 3.06
CA ALA A 37 -24.29 1.97 3.22
C ALA A 37 -23.34 2.84 2.38
N GLU A 38 -23.52 4.16 2.48
CA GLU A 38 -22.80 5.21 1.74
C GLU A 38 -21.26 5.15 1.83
N TYR A 39 -20.71 4.48 2.85
CA TYR A 39 -19.27 4.39 3.14
C TYR A 39 -18.72 2.95 3.08
N PHE A 40 -19.38 2.07 2.32
CA PHE A 40 -19.07 0.64 2.33
C PHE A 40 -17.59 0.34 2.10
N TYR A 41 -16.95 0.97 1.11
CA TYR A 41 -15.56 0.71 0.77
C TYR A 41 -14.61 1.41 1.73
N SER A 42 -14.85 2.68 2.07
CA SER A 42 -13.98 3.39 3.02
C SER A 42 -14.00 2.79 4.42
N ASP A 43 -15.15 2.30 4.89
CA ASP A 43 -15.22 1.59 6.16
C ASP A 43 -14.46 0.26 6.12
N PHE A 44 -14.53 -0.48 5.01
CA PHE A 44 -13.72 -1.68 4.82
C PHE A 44 -12.22 -1.36 4.88
N LEU A 45 -11.77 -0.29 4.22
CA LEU A 45 -10.38 0.17 4.26
C LEU A 45 -9.97 0.59 5.68
N ARG A 46 -10.81 1.37 6.36
CA ARG A 46 -10.55 1.86 7.73
C ARG A 46 -10.41 0.72 8.73
N ASN A 47 -11.26 -0.30 8.62
CA ASN A 47 -11.20 -1.46 9.51
C ASN A 47 -9.93 -2.30 9.32
N ASN A 48 -9.20 -2.09 8.22
CA ASN A 48 -7.90 -2.69 7.97
C ASN A 48 -6.71 -1.84 8.46
N TYR A 49 -6.95 -0.69 9.10
CA TYR A 49 -5.92 0.12 9.74
C TYR A 49 -5.45 -0.52 11.03
N SER A 50 -4.67 -1.58 10.91
CA SER A 50 -4.14 -2.32 12.03
C SER A 50 -2.63 -2.50 11.95
N LEU A 51 -2.06 -2.82 13.10
CA LEU A 51 -0.67 -3.22 13.20
C LEU A 51 -0.37 -4.44 12.32
N LEU A 52 -1.31 -5.39 12.21
CA LEU A 52 -1.13 -6.57 11.36
C LEU A 52 -0.98 -6.18 9.88
N ALA A 53 -1.87 -5.30 9.38
CA ALA A 53 -1.76 -4.80 8.02
C ALA A 53 -0.42 -4.08 7.82
N GLY A 54 -0.02 -3.22 8.77
CA GLY A 54 1.30 -2.57 8.76
C GLY A 54 2.47 -3.55 8.64
N ILE A 55 2.46 -4.64 9.40
CA ILE A 55 3.48 -5.71 9.34
C ILE A 55 3.48 -6.39 7.96
N ILE A 56 2.30 -6.73 7.43
CA ILE A 56 2.17 -7.38 6.11
C ILE A 56 2.73 -6.47 5.01
N PHE A 57 2.34 -5.19 5.01
CA PHE A 57 2.84 -4.20 4.04
C PHE A 57 4.34 -3.94 4.21
N PHE A 58 4.86 -3.94 5.43
CA PHE A 58 6.29 -3.86 5.69
C PHE A 58 7.05 -5.04 5.09
N LEU A 59 6.60 -6.28 5.31
CA LEU A 59 7.24 -7.48 4.78
C LEU A 59 7.18 -7.53 3.25
N ALA A 60 6.04 -7.15 2.66
CA ALA A 60 5.92 -7.03 1.21
C ALA A 60 6.87 -5.97 0.66
N GLY A 61 6.95 -4.80 1.29
CA GLY A 61 7.91 -3.76 0.94
C GLY A 61 9.35 -4.25 1.02
N LEU A 62 9.70 -4.99 2.08
CA LEU A 62 11.03 -5.58 2.24
C LEU A 62 11.40 -6.52 1.09
N PHE A 63 10.47 -7.38 0.69
CA PHE A 63 10.64 -8.26 -0.46
C PHE A 63 10.85 -7.46 -1.76
N VAL A 64 9.97 -6.48 -2.02
CA VAL A 64 10.04 -5.60 -3.19
C VAL A 64 11.37 -4.84 -3.25
N GLY A 65 11.82 -4.27 -2.13
CA GLY A 65 13.09 -3.56 -2.03
C GLY A 65 14.29 -4.44 -2.31
N TYR A 66 14.27 -5.67 -1.81
CA TYR A 66 15.35 -6.62 -1.97
C TYR A 66 15.47 -7.10 -3.43
N PHE A 67 14.37 -7.49 -4.07
CA PHE A 67 14.38 -8.09 -5.40
C PHE A 67 14.29 -7.08 -6.55
N LEU A 68 13.40 -6.08 -6.46
CA LEU A 68 13.04 -5.24 -7.61
C LEU A 68 13.85 -3.93 -7.71
N LYS A 69 14.48 -3.49 -6.61
CA LYS A 69 15.35 -2.28 -6.57
C LYS A 69 14.66 -1.01 -7.12
N LEU A 70 13.34 -0.89 -6.92
CA LEU A 70 12.52 0.25 -7.34
C LEU A 70 12.80 1.49 -6.47
N ASN A 71 12.17 2.62 -6.83
CA ASN A 71 12.16 3.80 -5.96
C ASN A 71 11.31 3.49 -4.71
N PRO A 72 11.86 3.62 -3.48
CA PRO A 72 11.14 3.25 -2.26
C PRO A 72 9.83 4.01 -2.05
N TRP A 73 9.81 5.31 -2.33
CA TRP A 73 8.61 6.13 -2.20
C TRP A 73 7.52 5.67 -3.16
N LEU A 74 7.85 5.56 -4.45
CA LEU A 74 6.88 5.15 -5.47
C LEU A 74 6.38 3.72 -5.23
N ALA A 75 7.25 2.80 -4.81
CA ALA A 75 6.85 1.42 -4.54
C ALA A 75 5.92 1.30 -3.34
N GLY A 76 6.24 2.01 -2.25
CA GLY A 76 5.39 2.07 -1.06
C GLY A 76 4.03 2.71 -1.32
N ILE A 77 4.02 3.86 -2.00
CA ILE A 77 2.77 4.55 -2.38
C ILE A 77 1.95 3.69 -3.35
N ALA A 78 2.58 3.06 -4.35
CA ALA A 78 1.87 2.18 -5.29
C ALA A 78 1.14 1.04 -4.59
N MET A 79 1.71 0.46 -3.53
CA MET A 79 1.04 -0.59 -2.76
C MET A 79 -0.20 -0.10 -1.98
N VAL A 80 -0.31 1.19 -1.66
CA VAL A 80 -1.47 1.70 -0.90
C VAL A 80 -2.39 2.60 -1.72
N ILE A 81 -2.06 2.89 -2.98
CA ILE A 81 -2.78 3.88 -3.81
C ILE A 81 -4.26 3.53 -4.01
N ALA A 82 -4.64 2.27 -3.87
CA ALA A 82 -6.04 1.86 -3.92
C ALA A 82 -6.89 2.58 -2.86
N MET A 83 -6.31 2.93 -1.71
CA MET A 83 -7.04 3.61 -0.63
C MET A 83 -7.53 5.01 -1.03
N PRO A 84 -6.67 5.97 -1.42
CA PRO A 84 -7.14 7.28 -1.85
C PRO A 84 -8.03 7.20 -3.10
N LEU A 85 -7.79 6.23 -4.00
CA LEU A 85 -8.64 6.06 -5.19
C LEU A 85 -10.08 5.70 -4.82
N VAL A 86 -10.27 4.84 -3.80
CA VAL A 86 -11.60 4.50 -3.28
C VAL A 86 -12.28 5.72 -2.67
N SER A 87 -11.57 6.53 -1.88
CA SER A 87 -12.14 7.72 -1.26
C SER A 87 -12.53 8.77 -2.30
N PHE A 88 -11.72 8.95 -3.35
CA PHE A 88 -12.10 9.83 -4.45
C PHE A 88 -13.32 9.32 -5.22
N TYR A 89 -13.43 8.00 -5.39
CA TYR A 89 -14.61 7.39 -5.99
C TYR A 89 -15.87 7.63 -5.13
N GLU A 90 -15.82 7.35 -3.83
CA GLU A 90 -16.96 7.57 -2.93
C GLU A 90 -17.31 9.06 -2.81
N ALA A 91 -16.32 9.96 -2.78
CA ALA A 91 -16.53 11.41 -2.78
C ALA A 91 -17.23 11.92 -4.05
N ALA A 92 -16.98 11.27 -5.19
CA ALA A 92 -17.60 11.62 -6.47
C ALA A 92 -19.05 11.10 -6.57
N VAL A 93 -19.34 9.94 -5.99
CA VAL A 93 -20.67 9.32 -6.00
C VAL A 93 -21.59 9.93 -4.94
N TYR A 94 -21.07 10.12 -3.73
CA TYR A 94 -21.84 10.56 -2.56
C TYR A 94 -21.39 11.96 -2.13
N LYS A 95 -22.16 12.97 -2.52
CA LYS A 95 -21.80 14.37 -2.24
C LYS A 95 -21.86 14.64 -0.73
N GLY A 96 -20.72 15.05 -0.17
CA GLY A 96 -20.59 15.39 1.26
C GLY A 96 -20.09 14.26 2.14
N SER A 97 -19.75 13.10 1.58
CA SER A 97 -19.23 11.94 2.31
C SER A 97 -17.79 12.15 2.81
N HIS A 98 -16.93 12.71 1.97
CA HIS A 98 -15.51 12.94 2.26
C HIS A 98 -15.16 14.42 2.45
N ASN A 99 -15.83 15.08 3.39
CA ASN A 99 -15.54 16.50 3.72
C ASN A 99 -14.12 16.70 4.28
N LEU A 100 -13.46 15.62 4.69
CA LEU A 100 -12.12 15.60 5.27
C LEU A 100 -11.10 14.87 4.36
N ILE A 101 -11.33 14.83 3.04
CA ILE A 101 -10.46 14.12 2.08
C ILE A 101 -8.97 14.47 2.25
N TRP A 102 -8.64 15.73 2.56
CA TRP A 102 -7.25 16.16 2.80
C TRP A 102 -6.63 15.48 4.03
N PHE A 103 -7.42 15.30 5.09
CA PHE A 103 -6.98 14.59 6.29
C PHE A 103 -6.84 13.08 6.02
N GLU A 104 -7.76 12.50 5.25
CA GLU A 104 -7.68 11.10 4.83
C GLU A 104 -6.43 10.82 3.98
N LEU A 105 -6.05 11.72 3.07
CA LEU A 105 -4.80 11.62 2.31
C LEU A 105 -3.57 11.54 3.22
N VAL A 106 -3.55 12.26 4.34
CA VAL A 106 -2.48 12.17 5.34
C VAL A 106 -2.49 10.79 6.00
N ILE A 107 -3.67 10.26 6.37
CA ILE A 107 -3.79 8.90 6.93
C ILE A 107 -3.31 7.85 5.93
N TYR A 108 -3.72 7.92 4.65
CA TYR A 108 -3.25 6.98 3.62
C TYR A 108 -1.74 7.07 3.42
N PHE A 109 -1.17 8.27 3.47
CA PHE A 109 0.27 8.45 3.44
C PHE A 109 0.96 7.80 4.66
N LEU A 110 0.44 8.00 5.87
CA LEU A 110 0.96 7.34 7.07
C LEU A 110 0.85 5.81 6.96
N PHE A 111 -0.23 5.30 6.38
CA PHE A 111 -0.42 3.87 6.11
C PHE A 111 0.58 3.32 5.08
N SER A 112 1.15 4.17 4.21
CA SER A 112 2.22 3.79 3.28
C SER A 112 3.59 3.63 3.96
N VAL A 113 3.80 4.24 5.15
CA VAL A 113 5.10 4.29 5.82
C VAL A 113 5.69 2.90 6.09
N PRO A 114 4.94 1.89 6.59
CA PRO A 114 5.47 0.54 6.76
C PRO A 114 5.99 -0.06 5.45
N ALA A 115 5.24 0.10 4.35
CA ALA A 115 5.64 -0.39 3.03
C ALA A 115 6.90 0.32 2.54
N ILE A 116 6.95 1.66 2.59
CA ILE A 116 8.11 2.48 2.21
C ILE A 116 9.35 2.05 3.01
N THR A 117 9.20 1.91 4.32
CA THR A 117 10.27 1.50 5.24
C THR A 117 10.80 0.12 4.87
N GLY A 118 9.89 -0.83 4.63
CA GLY A 118 10.25 -2.17 4.13
C GLY A 118 11.09 -2.08 2.86
N VAL A 119 10.66 -1.30 1.85
CA VAL A 119 11.40 -1.16 0.58
C VAL A 119 12.79 -0.56 0.79
N TYR A 120 12.93 0.43 1.67
CA TYR A 120 14.24 0.98 2.03
C TYR A 120 15.17 -0.06 2.65
N ILE A 121 14.69 -0.81 3.63
CA ILE A 121 15.47 -1.84 4.33
C ILE A 121 15.83 -2.99 3.38
N GLY A 122 14.87 -3.51 2.61
CA GLY A 122 15.12 -4.58 1.64
C GLY A 122 16.18 -4.18 0.62
N ARG A 123 16.10 -2.94 0.10
CA ARG A 123 17.08 -2.40 -0.84
C ARG A 123 18.46 -2.23 -0.20
N TYR A 124 18.52 -1.81 1.06
CA TYR A 124 19.76 -1.69 1.81
C TYR A 124 20.46 -3.04 1.99
N ILE A 125 19.71 -4.07 2.39
CA ILE A 125 20.22 -5.44 2.55
C ILE A 125 20.76 -5.96 1.21
N ALA A 126 20.00 -5.82 0.11
CA ALA A 126 20.42 -6.27 -1.21
C ALA A 126 21.71 -5.58 -1.72
N LYS A 127 21.90 -4.30 -1.38
CA LYS A 127 23.14 -3.57 -1.71
C LYS A 127 24.34 -4.09 -0.92
N ARG A 128 24.18 -4.34 0.39
CA ARG A 128 25.28 -4.85 1.22
C ARG A 128 25.75 -6.22 0.77
N ARG A 129 24.82 -7.12 0.45
CA ARG A 129 25.14 -8.46 -0.05
C ARG A 129 26.00 -8.42 -1.32
N LYS A 130 25.62 -7.59 -2.30
CA LYS A 130 26.39 -7.42 -3.54
C LYS A 130 27.82 -6.95 -3.29
N LYS A 131 28.01 -6.02 -2.36
CA LYS A 131 29.35 -5.51 -2.00
C LYS A 131 30.25 -6.58 -1.36
N GLN A 132 29.68 -7.62 -0.75
CA GLN A 132 30.45 -8.73 -0.17
C GLN A 132 30.81 -9.81 -1.19
N GLU A 133 30.09 -9.85 -2.32
CA GLU A 133 30.33 -10.78 -3.43
C GLU A 133 31.31 -10.22 -4.47
N GLU A 134 31.68 -8.93 -4.36
CA GLU A 134 32.68 -8.21 -5.17
C GLU A 134 34.04 -8.16 -4.43
#